data_AF-A0A7W9HDI0-F1
#
_entry.id   AF-A0A7W9HDI0-F1
#
_cell.length_a   1.000
_cell.length_b   1.000
_cell.length_c   1.000
_cell.angle_alpha   90.00
_cell.angle_beta   90.00
_cell.angle_gamma   90.00
#
_symmetry.space_group_name_H-M   'P 1'
#
loop_
_entity.id
_entity.type
_entity.pdbx_description
1 polymer ?
#
loop_
_entity_poly.entity_id
_entity_poly.type
_entity_poly.pdbx_seq_one_letter_code
_entity_poly.pdbx_strand_id
1 'polypeptide(L)' 'MLDCVVHGWDVAQTIGVAYDPDADLVCYSLKAAALIPTGAPSDDRPRTAFAPAVEISADSPALERLLGLVGRRPAAS' A
#
# COMPACT_ATOMS: atom_id res chain seq x y z
N MET A 1 5.66 -7.69 -7.36
CA MET A 1 4.19 -7.90 -7.30
C MET A 1 3.51 -6.84 -6.48
N LEU A 2 4.04 -6.51 -5.29
CA LEU A 2 3.67 -5.32 -4.51
C LEU A 2 3.49 -4.07 -5.38
N ASP A 3 4.51 -3.71 -6.18
CA ASP A 3 4.45 -2.53 -7.05
C ASP A 3 3.29 -2.58 -8.07
N CYS A 4 3.03 -3.75 -8.66
CA CYS A 4 1.94 -3.90 -9.62
C CYS A 4 0.57 -3.71 -8.96
N VAL A 5 0.38 -4.22 -7.74
CA VAL A 5 -0.88 -4.05 -7.01
C VAL A 5 -1.10 -2.58 -6.66
N VAL A 6 -0.07 -1.89 -6.18
CA VAL A 6 -0.12 -0.47 -5.81
C VAL A 6 -0.31 0.43 -7.03
N HIS A 7 0.45 0.21 -8.10
CA HIS A 7 0.30 1.00 -9.33
C HIS A 7 -1.01 0.72 -10.07
N GLY A 8 -1.51 -0.52 -10.02
CA GLY A 8 -2.84 -0.84 -10.53
C GLY A 8 -3.93 -0.03 -9.81
N TRP A 9 -3.84 0.07 -8.48
CA TRP A 9 -4.73 0.92 -7.69
C TRP A 9 -4.57 2.40 -8.06
N ASP A 10 -3.34 2.91 -8.19
CA ASP A 10 -3.09 4.31 -8.58
C ASP A 10 -3.75 4.67 -9.92
N VAL A 11 -3.61 3.79 -10.92
CA VAL A 11 -4.23 3.98 -12.24
C VAL A 11 -5.74 3.98 -12.12
N ALA A 12 -6.31 3.02 -11.40
CA ALA A 12 -7.76 2.90 -11.22
C ALA A 12 -8.35 4.15 -10.54
N GLN A 13 -7.70 4.66 -9.49
CA GLN A 13 -8.08 5.90 -8.82
C GLN A 13 -8.00 7.11 -9.75
N THR A 14 -6.96 7.17 -10.59
CA THR A 14 -6.75 8.26 -11.54
C THR A 14 -7.86 8.33 -12.59
N ILE A 15 -8.36 7.18 -13.05
CA ILE A 15 -9.41 7.10 -14.07
C ILE A 15 -10.82 6.90 -13.49
N GLY A 16 -10.96 6.85 -12.17
CA GLY A 16 -12.25 6.75 -11.48
C GLY A 16 -12.96 5.40 -11.65
N VAL A 17 -12.22 4.29 -11.73
CA VAL A 17 -12.79 2.94 -11.82
C VAL A 17 -12.53 2.13 -10.55
N ALA A 18 -13.40 1.15 -10.29
CA ALA A 18 -13.19 0.19 -9.21
C ALA A 18 -11.94 -0.66 -9.48
N TYR A 19 -11.22 -1.02 -8.41
CA TYR A 19 -10.05 -1.88 -8.46
C TYR A 19 -10.23 -3.06 -7.51
N ASP A 20 -10.40 -4.24 -8.08
CA ASP A 20 -10.62 -5.51 -7.37
C ASP A 20 -9.56 -6.54 -7.80
N PRO A 21 -8.32 -6.42 -7.27
CA PRO A 21 -7.26 -7.38 -7.56
C PRO A 21 -7.50 -8.71 -6.84
N ASP A 22 -6.91 -9.78 -7.37
CA ASP A 22 -6.96 -11.10 -6.74
C ASP A 22 -6.49 -11.07 -5.26
N ALA A 23 -7.27 -11.72 -4.39
CA ALA A 23 -7.09 -11.65 -2.95
C ALA A 23 -5.76 -12.27 -2.46
N ASP A 24 -5.27 -13.32 -3.12
CA ASP A 24 -3.98 -13.92 -2.79
C ASP A 24 -2.84 -12.98 -3.17
N LEU A 25 -2.98 -12.26 -4.29
CA LEU A 25 -2.02 -11.24 -4.70
C LEU A 25 -1.94 -10.10 -3.68
N VAL A 26 -3.09 -9.64 -3.18
CA VAL A 26 -3.15 -8.61 -2.12
C VAL A 26 -2.51 -9.13 -0.85
N CYS A 27 -2.86 -10.35 -0.41
CA CYS A 27 -2.31 -10.94 0.81
C CYS A 27 -0.79 -11.11 0.76
N TYR A 28 -0.25 -11.59 -0.36
CA TYR A 28 1.21 -11.70 -0.53
C TYR A 28 1.88 -10.32 -0.51
N SER A 29 1.29 -9.35 -1.20
CA SER A 29 1.81 -7.98 -1.26
C SER A 29 1.79 -7.30 0.11
N LEU A 30 0.74 -7.52 0.90
CA LEU A 30 0.63 -7.02 2.28
C LEU A 30 1.74 -7.59 3.16
N LYS A 31 2.01 -8.90 3.08
CA LYS A 31 3.11 -9.55 3.81
C LYS A 31 4.47 -8.99 3.39
N ALA A 32 4.68 -8.78 2.09
CA ALA A 32 5.91 -8.18 1.57
C ALA A 32 6.10 -6.73 2.06
N ALA A 33 5.03 -5.91 2.02
CA ALA A 33 5.07 -4.53 2.49
C ALA A 33 5.37 -4.42 3.99
N ALA A 34 4.86 -5.35 4.81
CA ALA A 34 5.11 -5.38 6.25
C ALA A 34 6.59 -5.63 6.63
N LEU A 35 7.40 -6.16 5.70
CA LEU A 35 8.83 -6.35 5.89
C LEU A 35 9.65 -5.11 5.55
N ILE A 36 9.03 -4.08 4.96
CA ILE A 36 9.70 -2.84 4.59
C ILE A 36 9.87 -1.98 5.85
N PRO A 37 11.10 -1.52 6.17
CA PRO A 37 11.31 -0.63 7.30
C PRO A 37 10.53 0.69 7.12
N THR A 38 9.60 0.97 8.03
CA THR A 38 8.71 2.16 7.99
C THR A 38 9.19 3.34 8.84
N GLY A 39 10.38 3.24 9.45
CA GLY A 39 10.89 4.30 10.34
C GLY A 39 11.15 5.62 9.62
N ALA A 40 11.10 6.73 10.37
CA ALA A 40 11.35 8.07 9.84
C ALA A 40 12.65 8.12 9.00
N PRO A 41 12.65 8.86 7.87
CA PRO A 41 13.86 9.09 7.11
C PRO A 41 14.89 9.77 8.02
N SER A 42 16.02 9.09 8.23
CA SER A 42 17.24 9.73 8.75
C SER A 42 18.10 10.12 7.56
N ASP A 43 18.94 11.15 7.70
CA ASP A 43 19.83 11.61 6.63
C ASP A 43 20.74 10.50 6.06
N ASP A 44 21.04 9.47 6.86
CA ASP A 44 21.84 8.31 6.47
C ASP A 44 21.04 7.13 5.89
N ARG A 45 19.71 7.22 5.78
CA ARG A 45 18.89 6.12 5.21
C ARG A 45 18.73 6.28 3.70
N PRO A 46 18.89 5.17 2.93
CA PRO A 46 18.48 5.16 1.53
C PRO A 46 17.03 5.61 1.39
N ARG A 47 16.76 6.46 0.39
CA ARG A 47 15.40 6.89 0.03
C ARG A 47 14.52 5.64 -0.12
N THR A 48 13.44 5.56 0.65
CA THR A 48 12.50 4.44 0.59
C THR A 48 11.72 4.47 -0.73
N ALA A 49 11.39 3.29 -1.27
CA ALA A 49 10.59 3.19 -2.49
C ALA A 49 9.14 3.68 -2.30
N PHE A 50 8.66 3.70 -1.04
CA PHE A 50 7.29 4.09 -0.68
C PHE A 50 7.28 5.31 0.25
N ALA A 51 6.15 6.01 0.21
CA ALA A 51 5.85 7.11 1.12
C ALA A 51 5.67 6.60 2.56
N PRO A 52 5.77 7.48 3.58
CA PRO A 52 5.54 7.09 4.97
C PRO A 52 4.17 6.43 5.16
N ALA A 53 4.13 5.37 5.98
CA ALA A 53 2.90 4.65 6.25
C ALA A 53 1.82 5.57 6.84
N VAL A 54 0.58 5.32 6.43
CA VAL A 54 -0.63 5.95 6.97
C VAL A 54 -1.36 4.95 7.84
N GLU A 55 -1.87 5.41 8.98
CA GLU A 55 -2.67 4.60 9.89
C GLU A 55 -4.00 4.20 9.25
N ILE A 56 -4.25 2.89 9.20
CA ILE A 56 -5.46 2.25 8.69
C ILE A 56 -5.88 1.21 9.73
N SER A 57 -7.19 1.05 9.95
CA SER A 57 -7.71 0.07 10.90
C SER A 57 -7.19 -1.34 10.58
N ALA A 58 -6.84 -2.11 11.62
CA ALA A 58 -6.43 -3.49 11.46
C ALA A 58 -7.56 -4.38 10.90
N ASP A 59 -8.81 -3.97 11.09
CA ASP A 59 -10.02 -4.65 10.61
C ASP A 59 -10.42 -4.22 9.18
N SER A 60 -9.72 -3.25 8.58
CA SER A 60 -9.95 -2.85 7.19
C SER A 60 -9.59 -3.98 6.21
N PRO A 61 -10.18 -3.99 5.00
CA PRO A 61 -9.80 -4.88 3.91
C PRO A 61 -8.28 -4.92 3.68
N ALA A 62 -7.78 -6.09 3.27
CA ALA A 62 -6.34 -6.30 3.09
C ALA A 62 -5.70 -5.30 2.11
N LEU A 63 -6.45 -4.87 1.08
CA LEU A 63 -6.00 -3.87 0.12
C LEU A 63 -5.82 -2.50 0.78
N GLU A 64 -6.76 -2.05 1.60
CA GLU A 64 -6.66 -0.78 2.32
C GLU A 64 -5.47 -0.77 3.28
N ARG A 65 -5.27 -1.87 4.01
CA ARG A 65 -4.13 -2.03 4.92
C ARG A 65 -2.80 -2.01 4.16
N LEU A 66 -2.73 -2.69 3.02
CA LEU A 66 -1.57 -2.67 2.14
C LEU A 66 -1.25 -1.25 1.67
N LEU A 67 -2.26 -0.53 1.19
CA LEU A 67 -2.15 0.85 0.73
C LEU A 67 -1.66 1.78 1.85
N GLY A 68 -2.15 1.61 3.08
CA GLY A 68 -1.68 2.32 4.26
C GLY A 68 -0.19 2.13 4.50
N LEU A 69 0.32 0.90 4.43
CA LEU A 69 1.76 0.61 4.65
C LEU A 69 2.68 1.30 3.63
N VAL A 70 2.20 1.54 2.42
CA VAL A 70 2.96 2.23 1.35
C VAL A 70 2.61 3.72 1.22
N GLY A 71 1.90 4.26 2.22
CA GLY A 71 1.61 5.69 2.36
C GLY A 71 0.48 6.21 1.47
N ARG A 72 -0.40 5.33 0.99
CA ARG A 72 -1.61 5.71 0.25
C ARG A 72 -2.81 5.83 1.18
N ARG A 73 -3.72 6.74 0.80
CA ARG A 73 -4.98 7.00 1.51
C ARG A 73 -6.14 6.52 0.64
N PRO A 74 -6.62 5.27 0.82
CA PRO A 74 -7.90 4.90 0.27
C PRO A 74 -8.98 5.81 0.88
N ALA A 75 -9.96 6.22 0.08
CA ALA A 75 -11.18 6.79 0.63
C ALA A 75 -11.81 5.70 1.51
N ALA A 76 -12.24 6.03 2.72
CA ALA A 76 -12.98 5.09 3.55
C ALA A 76 -14.18 4.59 2.73
N SER A 77 -14.25 3.27 2.54
CA SER A 77 -15.35 2.61 1.86
C SER A 77 -16.70 2.91 2.55
#